data_AF-A0A5J5NDP4-F1
#
_entry.id   AF-A0A5J5NDP4-F1
#
_cell.length_a   1.000
_cell.length_b   1.000
_cell.length_c   1.000
_cell.angle_alpha   90.00
_cell.angle_beta   90.00
_cell.angle_gamma   90.00
#
_symmetry.space_group_name_H-M   'P 1'
#
loop_
_entity.id
_entity.type
_entity.pdbx_description
1 polymer ?
#
loop_
_entity_poly.entity_id
_entity_poly.type
_entity_poly.pdbx_seq_one_letter_code
_entity_poly.pdbx_strand_id
1 'polypeptide(L)'
;MSAEFHQRTPLIPARQCYFARYCKKHTNGTWGVVDVSLENLFPYPQVQFRRRPSGCVIQEVGNRGSKVTWIEHVEVDNRSLHPLFRPIVSSGFAFSAKRWIATINRHCQWLTTSTARTAPTTDGVLIPQEGRESLLKLAEKMTKNFFNNINSCSENVWSGLPQNFAAQDVRLRYGNILKVPGKPSGNIVIFTTSIQIPVPMEVLFDFLRHERTRNRWDLLSNQRHVRELVYVSNGENPKNRVSIMQVNSSPNKIEILYLQESYTDETGSYIVYAPMDIMAMSKILNGGNPKFVSILPSGFSIMPDKAPGQGDGAVGSILTLAFQSVDRLSNKEYMPQSTLKIIDAILSTTVASIKDAMLFGIRY
;
A
#
# COMPACT_ATOMS: atom_id res chain seq x y z
N MET A 1 -13.54 17.23 15.78
CA MET A 1 -13.13 15.88 15.31
C MET A 1 -11.61 15.82 15.31
N SER A 2 -11.00 14.63 15.37
CA SER A 2 -9.56 14.41 15.21
C SER A 2 -9.29 13.54 13.98
N ALA A 3 -8.17 13.77 13.29
CA ALA A 3 -7.72 12.91 12.20
C ALA A 3 -6.19 12.87 12.10
N GLU A 4 -5.68 11.75 11.58
CA GLU A 4 -4.29 11.58 11.19
C GLU A 4 -4.20 11.32 9.68
N PHE A 5 -3.37 12.08 8.97
CA PHE A 5 -3.12 11.88 7.54
C PHE A 5 -1.80 11.16 7.33
N HIS A 6 -1.86 9.98 6.73
CA HIS A 6 -0.72 9.10 6.56
C HIS A 6 -0.22 9.03 5.12
N GLN A 7 1.07 8.75 4.99
CA GLN A 7 1.69 8.28 3.77
C GLN A 7 2.05 6.82 3.89
N ARG A 8 2.19 6.15 2.73
CA ARG A 8 2.50 4.72 2.64
C ARG A 8 4.00 4.44 2.88
N THR A 9 4.57 5.11 3.88
CA THR A 9 5.97 5.00 4.31
C THR A 9 6.10 5.55 5.72
N PRO A 10 6.93 4.95 6.59
CA PRO A 10 7.19 5.50 7.92
C PRO A 10 8.15 6.69 7.91
N LEU A 11 8.81 6.98 6.78
CA LEU A 11 9.77 8.08 6.66
C LEU A 11 9.10 9.44 6.43
N ILE A 12 7.78 9.46 6.23
CA ILE A 12 6.98 10.70 6.25
C ILE A 12 6.10 10.66 7.51
N PRO A 13 6.30 11.58 8.46
CA PRO A 13 5.47 11.67 9.65
C PRO A 13 3.99 11.84 9.33
N ALA A 14 3.12 11.23 10.14
CA ALA A 14 1.69 11.48 10.05
C ALA A 14 1.37 12.92 10.45
N ARG A 15 0.42 13.53 9.74
CA ARG A 15 -0.08 14.87 10.06
C ARG A 15 -1.33 14.73 10.91
N GLN A 16 -1.21 15.03 12.20
CA GLN A 16 -2.33 15.00 13.13
C GLN A 16 -3.01 16.37 13.16
N CYS A 17 -4.34 16.40 13.20
CA CYS A 17 -5.10 17.64 13.36
C CYS A 17 -6.38 17.47 14.17
N TYR A 18 -6.78 18.57 14.81
CA TYR A 18 -8.09 18.72 15.43
C TYR A 18 -8.85 19.80 14.66
N PHE A 19 -10.00 19.45 14.10
CA PHE A 19 -10.74 20.34 13.23
C PHE A 19 -12.24 20.30 13.50
N ALA A 20 -12.89 21.44 13.23
CA ALA A 20 -14.33 21.51 13.08
C ALA A 20 -14.70 21.25 11.62
N ARG A 21 -15.78 20.52 11.40
CA ARG A 21 -16.40 20.33 10.09
C ARG A 21 -17.77 20.96 10.09
N TYR A 22 -18.01 21.79 9.09
CA TYR A 22 -19.31 22.33 8.79
C TYR A 22 -19.80 21.78 7.46
N CYS A 23 -20.98 21.18 7.47
CA CYS A 23 -21.64 20.66 6.27
C CYS A 23 -22.93 21.44 6.04
N LYS A 24 -23.12 21.97 4.83
CA LYS A 24 -24.34 22.70 4.47
C LYS A 24 -24.82 22.30 3.08
N LYS A 25 -26.11 22.00 2.98
CA LYS A 25 -26.81 21.90 1.70
C LYS A 25 -27.12 23.31 1.19
N HIS A 26 -26.63 23.62 0.01
CA HIS A 26 -26.94 24.82 -0.75
C HIS A 26 -28.07 24.54 -1.75
N THR A 27 -28.51 25.57 -2.48
CA THR A 27 -29.47 25.42 -3.57
C THR A 27 -28.94 24.46 -4.65
N ASN A 28 -29.86 23.89 -5.45
CA ASN A 28 -29.53 23.03 -6.60
C ASN A 28 -28.76 21.74 -6.25
N GLY A 29 -29.10 21.09 -5.13
CA GLY A 29 -28.52 19.78 -4.77
C GLY A 29 -27.03 19.81 -4.42
N THR A 30 -26.44 20.99 -4.23
CA THR A 30 -25.02 21.15 -3.92
C THR A 30 -24.78 21.08 -2.41
N TRP A 31 -23.77 20.32 -2.00
CA TRP A 31 -23.30 20.25 -0.61
C TRP A 31 -21.92 20.86 -0.49
N GLY A 32 -21.74 21.74 0.48
CA GLY A 32 -20.44 22.23 0.91
C GLY A 32 -20.01 21.53 2.20
N VAL A 33 -18.80 20.98 2.22
CA VAL A 33 -18.14 20.45 3.41
C VAL A 33 -16.87 21.26 3.62
N VAL A 34 -16.75 21.91 4.77
CA VAL A 34 -15.58 22.73 5.11
C VAL A 34 -15.02 22.25 6.44
N ASP A 35 -13.72 21.98 6.42
CA ASP A 35 -12.88 21.61 7.54
C ASP A 35 -11.95 22.77 7.87
N VAL A 36 -11.97 23.19 9.13
CA VAL A 36 -11.05 24.22 9.65
C VAL A 36 -10.44 23.72 10.94
N SER A 37 -9.12 23.74 10.96
CA SER A 37 -8.33 23.44 12.15
C SER A 37 -8.69 24.34 13.33
N LEU A 38 -8.69 23.76 14.53
CA LEU A 38 -9.02 24.43 15.78
C LEU A 38 -7.78 24.86 16.57
N GLU A 39 -6.57 24.71 16.02
CA GLU A 39 -5.36 24.97 16.80
C GLU A 39 -5.15 26.46 17.15
N ASN A 40 -5.82 27.38 16.45
CA ASN A 40 -5.91 28.79 16.88
C ASN A 40 -6.68 28.97 18.19
N LEU A 41 -7.63 28.08 18.47
CA LEU A 41 -8.44 28.08 19.69
C LEU A 41 -7.79 27.23 20.78
N PHE A 42 -7.03 26.21 20.38
CA PHE A 42 -6.32 25.27 21.25
C PHE A 42 -4.85 25.15 20.82
N PRO A 43 -3.95 26.04 21.29
CA PRO A 43 -2.56 26.11 20.83
C PRO A 43 -1.64 25.01 21.37
N TYR A 44 -2.18 24.03 22.11
CA TYR A 44 -1.42 22.93 22.72
C TYR A 44 -1.93 21.57 22.23
N PRO A 45 -1.04 20.64 21.85
CA PRO A 45 0.42 20.72 21.79
C PRO A 45 0.95 21.50 20.57
N GLN A 46 2.28 21.65 20.45
CA GLN A 46 2.96 22.39 19.39
C GLN A 46 2.48 21.97 17.98
N VAL A 47 1.90 22.91 17.25
CA VAL A 47 1.20 22.67 15.98
C VAL A 47 2.21 22.48 14.85
N GLN A 48 2.52 21.23 14.49
CA GLN A 48 3.37 20.91 13.33
C GLN A 48 2.60 20.91 12.01
N PHE A 49 1.27 20.88 12.07
CA PHE A 49 0.37 20.83 10.93
C PHE A 49 -0.92 21.60 11.24
N ARG A 50 -1.35 22.44 10.30
CA ARG A 50 -2.57 23.24 10.40
C ARG A 50 -3.35 23.17 9.10
N ARG A 51 -4.64 22.88 9.20
CA ARG A 51 -5.58 22.85 8.08
C ARG A 51 -6.31 24.20 7.99
N ARG A 52 -5.89 25.04 7.05
CA ARG A 52 -6.68 26.21 6.64
C ARG A 52 -7.99 25.73 6.01
N PRO A 53 -9.00 26.62 5.79
CA PRO A 53 -10.28 26.20 5.23
C PRO A 53 -10.10 25.30 4.00
N SER A 54 -10.45 24.03 4.19
CA SER A 54 -10.26 22.92 3.25
C SER A 54 -11.53 22.10 3.19
N GLY A 55 -11.69 21.21 2.23
CA GLY A 55 -12.86 20.34 2.14
C GLY A 55 -13.33 20.18 0.70
N CYS A 56 -14.62 19.99 0.50
CA CYS A 56 -15.15 19.72 -0.82
C CYS A 56 -16.53 20.29 -1.08
N VAL A 57 -16.80 20.53 -2.35
CA VAL A 57 -18.12 20.83 -2.89
C VAL A 57 -18.58 19.62 -3.69
N ILE A 58 -19.72 19.07 -3.31
CA ILE A 58 -20.34 17.91 -3.95
C ILE A 58 -21.60 18.39 -4.66
N GLN A 59 -21.62 18.29 -5.98
CA GLN A 59 -22.75 18.67 -6.81
C GLN A 59 -23.41 17.42 -7.35
N GLU A 60 -24.71 17.29 -7.12
CA GLU A 60 -25.52 16.28 -7.79
C GLU A 60 -25.53 16.58 -9.30
N VAL A 61 -25.14 15.58 -10.09
CA VAL A 61 -25.25 15.61 -11.55
C VAL A 61 -26.18 14.46 -11.90
N GLY A 62 -27.16 14.69 -12.78
CA GLY A 62 -28.19 13.71 -13.12
C GLY A 62 -27.64 12.29 -13.41
N ASN A 63 -28.49 11.27 -13.25
CA ASN A 63 -28.13 9.84 -13.37
C ASN A 63 -26.96 9.38 -12.47
N ARG A 64 -27.23 9.30 -11.16
CA ARG A 64 -26.43 8.53 -10.17
C ARG A 64 -24.97 8.96 -9.98
N GLY A 65 -24.56 10.11 -10.52
CA GLY A 65 -23.20 10.65 -10.40
C GLY A 65 -23.08 11.82 -9.43
N SER A 66 -21.85 12.19 -9.10
CA SER A 66 -21.57 13.40 -8.33
C SER A 66 -20.32 14.08 -8.87
N LYS A 67 -20.39 15.39 -9.10
CA LYS A 67 -19.21 16.20 -9.40
C LYS A 67 -18.64 16.70 -8.08
N VAL A 68 -17.41 16.29 -7.78
CA VAL A 68 -16.71 16.64 -6.53
C VAL A 68 -15.55 17.56 -6.85
N THR A 69 -15.55 18.74 -6.24
CA THR A 69 -14.39 19.66 -6.26
C THR A 69 -13.79 19.67 -4.86
N TRP A 70 -12.49 19.36 -4.75
CA TRP A 70 -11.81 19.24 -3.47
C TRP A 70 -10.67 20.25 -3.34
N ILE A 71 -10.58 20.90 -2.18
CA ILE A 71 -9.56 21.89 -1.86
C ILE A 71 -8.82 21.43 -0.60
N GLU A 72 -7.50 21.34 -0.70
CA GLU A 72 -6.60 21.09 0.43
C GLU A 72 -5.70 22.30 0.61
N HIS A 73 -5.85 22.98 1.74
CA HIS A 73 -5.06 24.14 2.12
C HIS A 73 -4.46 23.89 3.50
N VAL A 74 -3.15 23.63 3.53
CA VAL A 74 -2.46 23.22 4.76
C VAL A 74 -1.17 23.98 4.96
N GLU A 75 -0.84 24.26 6.22
CA GLU A 75 0.46 24.73 6.67
C GLU A 75 1.13 23.59 7.44
N VAL A 76 2.40 23.34 7.16
CA VAL A 76 3.13 22.22 7.78
C VAL A 76 4.60 22.58 7.96
N ASP A 77 5.16 22.23 9.12
CA ASP A 77 6.61 22.27 9.31
C ASP A 77 7.24 20.99 8.75
N ASN A 78 7.97 21.13 7.64
CA ASN A 78 8.68 20.01 6.99
C ASN A 78 10.17 19.96 7.35
N ARG A 79 10.66 20.65 8.39
CA ARG A 79 12.10 20.70 8.74
C ARG A 79 12.71 19.32 9.01
N SER A 80 11.98 18.44 9.69
CA SER A 80 12.39 17.07 10.03
C SER A 80 12.13 16.04 8.91
N LEU A 81 11.66 16.48 7.74
CA LEU A 81 11.29 15.58 6.67
C LEU A 81 12.53 14.93 6.03
N HIS A 82 12.43 13.62 5.82
CA HIS A 82 13.45 12.82 5.17
C HIS A 82 13.81 13.37 3.77
N PRO A 83 15.10 13.55 3.42
CA PRO A 83 15.52 14.14 2.15
C PRO A 83 14.89 13.48 0.91
N LEU A 84 14.77 12.15 0.91
CA LEU A 84 14.15 11.36 -0.15
C LEU A 84 12.73 11.85 -0.52
N PHE A 85 11.94 12.26 0.48
CA PHE A 85 10.54 12.66 0.29
C PHE A 85 10.36 14.18 0.26
N ARG A 86 11.43 14.96 0.49
CA ARG A 86 11.34 16.43 0.55
C ARG A 86 10.76 17.04 -0.73
N PRO A 87 11.17 16.66 -1.95
CA PRO A 87 10.63 17.27 -3.17
C PRO A 87 9.12 17.05 -3.32
N ILE A 88 8.67 15.80 -3.18
CA ILE A 88 7.26 15.44 -3.40
C ILE A 88 6.32 15.92 -2.29
N VAL A 89 6.79 16.04 -1.05
CA VAL A 89 5.96 16.58 0.05
C VAL A 89 5.93 18.11 0.02
N SER A 90 7.05 18.78 -0.28
CA SER A 90 7.12 20.24 -0.29
C SER A 90 6.37 20.85 -1.48
N SER A 91 6.23 20.11 -2.58
CA SER A 91 5.34 20.50 -3.71
C SER A 91 3.85 20.45 -3.37
N GLY A 92 3.47 19.87 -2.21
CA GLY A 92 2.08 19.63 -1.83
C GLY A 92 1.46 18.38 -2.47
N PHE A 93 2.15 17.70 -3.39
CA PHE A 93 1.60 16.57 -4.14
C PHE A 93 1.23 15.39 -3.23
N ALA A 94 2.11 15.02 -2.29
CA ALA A 94 1.95 13.84 -1.44
C ALA A 94 0.62 13.82 -0.66
N PHE A 95 0.14 14.98 -0.21
CA PHE A 95 -1.10 15.16 0.57
C PHE A 95 -2.17 15.97 -0.19
N SER A 96 -2.11 15.97 -1.52
CA SER A 96 -2.96 16.80 -2.36
C SER A 96 -4.42 16.34 -2.40
N ALA A 97 -5.31 17.26 -2.79
CA ALA A 97 -6.71 16.98 -3.12
C ALA A 97 -6.89 15.84 -4.14
N LYS A 98 -5.95 15.72 -5.10
CA LYS A 98 -5.97 14.64 -6.11
C LYS A 98 -5.99 13.26 -5.45
N ARG A 99 -5.24 13.07 -4.37
CA ARG A 99 -5.16 11.80 -3.66
C ARG A 99 -6.45 11.44 -2.94
N TRP A 100 -7.16 12.44 -2.39
CA TRP A 100 -8.48 12.24 -1.80
C TRP A 100 -9.48 11.78 -2.85
N ILE A 101 -9.52 12.48 -3.98
CA ILE A 101 -10.39 12.10 -5.11
C ILE A 101 -10.05 10.71 -5.63
N ALA A 102 -8.76 10.40 -5.82
CA ALA A 102 -8.33 9.09 -6.30
C ALA A 102 -8.69 7.96 -5.31
N THR A 103 -8.58 8.22 -4.00
CA THR A 103 -8.99 7.25 -2.96
C THR A 103 -10.50 7.00 -2.96
N ILE A 104 -11.31 8.06 -3.11
CA ILE A 104 -12.78 7.94 -3.22
C ILE A 104 -13.16 7.18 -4.49
N ASN A 105 -12.55 7.54 -5.63
CA ASN A 105 -12.79 6.87 -6.90
C ASN A 105 -12.45 5.38 -6.83
N ARG A 106 -11.30 5.02 -6.23
CA ARG A 106 -10.93 3.64 -5.96
C ARG A 106 -11.99 2.92 -5.14
N HIS A 107 -12.52 3.56 -4.09
CA HIS A 107 -13.54 2.96 -3.25
C HIS A 107 -14.85 2.71 -4.01
N CYS A 108 -15.28 3.64 -4.85
CA CYS A 108 -16.45 3.47 -5.72
C CYS A 108 -16.25 2.32 -6.73
N GLN A 109 -15.07 2.23 -7.35
CA GLN A 109 -14.71 1.13 -8.25
C GLN A 109 -14.69 -0.22 -7.50
N TRP A 110 -14.17 -0.24 -6.27
CA TRP A 110 -14.15 -1.44 -5.43
C TRP A 110 -15.55 -1.93 -5.07
N LEU A 111 -16.45 -1.02 -4.67
CA LEU A 111 -17.84 -1.35 -4.36
C LEU A 111 -18.57 -1.93 -5.58
N THR A 112 -18.35 -1.34 -6.76
CA THR A 112 -18.91 -1.84 -8.02
C THR A 112 -18.37 -3.25 -8.32
N THR A 113 -17.06 -3.45 -8.18
CA THR A 113 -16.39 -4.74 -8.42
C THR A 113 -16.86 -5.82 -7.43
N SER A 114 -17.08 -5.45 -6.17
CA SER A 114 -17.53 -6.37 -5.11
C SER A 114 -18.98 -6.81 -5.28
N THR A 115 -19.83 -5.95 -5.84
CA THR A 115 -21.26 -6.21 -6.04
C THR A 115 -21.62 -6.75 -7.43
N ALA A 116 -20.67 -6.72 -8.38
CA ALA A 116 -20.89 -7.18 -9.75
C ALA A 116 -21.10 -8.69 -9.83
N ARG A 117 -22.27 -9.12 -10.32
CA ARG A 117 -22.66 -10.54 -10.47
C ARG A 117 -21.84 -11.29 -11.51
N THR A 118 -21.27 -10.58 -12.48
CA THR A 118 -20.37 -11.11 -13.51
C THR A 118 -19.16 -10.18 -13.59
N ALA A 119 -17.96 -10.75 -13.71
CA ALA A 119 -16.76 -10.00 -14.07
C ALA A 119 -16.02 -10.77 -15.14
N PRO A 120 -15.32 -10.07 -16.05
CA PRO A 120 -14.45 -10.72 -17.01
C PRO A 120 -13.28 -11.35 -16.25
N THR A 121 -13.32 -12.66 -16.06
CA THR A 121 -12.10 -13.45 -15.87
C THR A 121 -11.64 -13.85 -17.28
N THR A 122 -10.43 -13.45 -17.70
CA THR A 122 -9.84 -14.04 -18.93
C THR A 122 -9.48 -15.50 -18.69
N ASP A 123 -9.39 -16.24 -19.78
CA ASP A 123 -8.96 -17.65 -19.88
C ASP A 123 -9.97 -18.70 -19.39
N GLY A 124 -11.26 -18.36 -19.34
CA GLY A 124 -12.34 -19.34 -19.14
C GLY A 124 -12.42 -19.93 -17.72
N VAL A 125 -11.60 -19.45 -16.79
CA VAL A 125 -11.66 -19.84 -15.37
C VAL A 125 -12.78 -19.06 -14.68
N LEU A 126 -13.91 -19.72 -14.46
CA LEU A 126 -15.03 -19.19 -13.68
C LEU A 126 -14.79 -19.41 -12.18
N ILE A 127 -14.59 -18.31 -11.44
CA ILE A 127 -14.70 -18.35 -9.98
C ILE A 127 -16.19 -18.24 -9.62
N PRO A 128 -16.74 -19.17 -8.82
CA PRO A 128 -18.10 -19.04 -8.30
C PRO A 128 -18.32 -17.69 -7.60
N GLN A 129 -19.54 -17.13 -7.67
CA GLN A 129 -19.82 -15.80 -7.12
C GLN A 129 -19.41 -15.69 -5.64
N GLU A 130 -19.77 -16.67 -4.82
CA GLU A 130 -19.41 -16.72 -3.40
C GLU A 130 -17.89 -16.73 -3.20
N GLY A 131 -17.18 -17.50 -4.03
CA GLY A 131 -15.72 -17.57 -4.03
C GLY A 131 -15.07 -16.24 -4.37
N ARG A 132 -15.61 -15.55 -5.38
CA ARG A 132 -15.13 -14.22 -5.79
C ARG A 132 -15.37 -13.18 -4.70
N GLU A 133 -16.55 -13.17 -4.09
CA GLU A 133 -16.86 -12.25 -2.98
C GLU A 133 -15.91 -12.48 -1.79
N SER A 134 -15.67 -13.74 -1.43
CA SER A 134 -14.73 -14.08 -0.36
C SER A 134 -13.29 -13.72 -0.72
N LEU A 135 -12.87 -13.93 -1.98
CA LEU A 135 -11.55 -13.53 -2.47
C LEU A 135 -11.34 -12.01 -2.38
N LEU A 136 -12.31 -11.22 -2.85
CA LEU A 136 -12.25 -9.76 -2.80
C LEU A 136 -12.25 -9.26 -1.35
N LYS A 137 -13.11 -9.79 -0.47
CA LYS A 137 -13.10 -9.46 0.96
C LYS A 137 -11.75 -9.80 1.63
N LEU A 138 -11.11 -10.91 1.23
CA LEU A 138 -9.77 -11.25 1.72
C LEU A 138 -8.70 -10.30 1.19
N ALA A 139 -8.73 -9.92 -0.09
CA ALA A 139 -7.83 -8.94 -0.66
C ALA A 139 -7.98 -7.56 0.01
N GLU A 140 -9.20 -7.13 0.28
CA GLU A 140 -9.47 -5.89 1.02
C GLU A 140 -8.88 -5.96 2.44
N LYS A 141 -9.07 -7.08 3.14
CA LYS A 141 -8.46 -7.33 4.46
C LYS A 141 -6.93 -7.27 4.39
N MET A 142 -6.34 -7.92 3.39
CA MET A 142 -4.89 -7.96 3.15
C MET A 142 -4.33 -6.54 2.96
N THR A 143 -4.95 -5.76 2.09
CA THR A 143 -4.50 -4.41 1.74
C THR A 143 -4.72 -3.41 2.87
N LYS A 144 -5.84 -3.49 3.60
CA LYS A 144 -6.05 -2.69 4.82
C LYS A 144 -5.00 -3.00 5.88
N ASN A 145 -4.71 -4.28 6.11
CA ASN A 145 -3.68 -4.69 7.06
C ASN A 145 -2.30 -4.17 6.65
N PHE A 146 -1.95 -4.23 5.36
CA PHE A 146 -0.69 -3.67 4.84
C PHE A 146 -0.56 -2.18 5.13
N PHE A 147 -1.58 -1.39 4.80
CA PHE A 147 -1.53 0.06 5.00
C PHE A 147 -1.53 0.46 6.47
N ASN A 148 -2.35 -0.18 7.29
CA ASN A 148 -2.28 -0.02 8.74
C ASN A 148 -0.89 -0.36 9.26
N ASN A 149 -0.19 -1.29 8.60
CA ASN A 149 1.09 -1.74 9.05
C ASN A 149 2.27 -0.85 8.66
N ILE A 150 2.25 -0.24 7.47
CA ILE A 150 3.34 0.57 6.92
C ILE A 150 3.29 2.04 7.36
N ASN A 151 2.11 2.54 7.75
CA ASN A 151 1.94 3.93 8.16
C ASN A 151 2.65 4.20 9.51
N SER A 152 3.25 5.38 9.66
CA SER A 152 3.61 5.89 10.99
C SER A 152 2.35 6.42 11.68
N CYS A 153 2.06 6.00 12.91
CA CYS A 153 1.07 6.65 13.77
C CYS A 153 1.59 6.68 15.21
N SER A 154 0.92 7.41 16.09
CA SER A 154 1.25 7.51 17.52
C SER A 154 1.30 6.13 18.22
N GLU A 155 0.53 5.16 17.75
CA GLU A 155 0.50 3.78 18.27
C GLU A 155 1.53 2.84 17.60
N ASN A 156 2.12 3.23 16.46
CA ASN A 156 3.06 2.43 15.67
C ASN A 156 4.43 3.10 15.61
N VAL A 157 5.18 3.04 16.71
CA VAL A 157 6.54 3.58 16.77
C VAL A 157 7.49 2.69 15.96
N TRP A 158 8.17 3.30 14.99
CA TRP A 158 9.16 2.64 14.14
C TRP A 158 10.56 2.85 14.71
N SER A 159 11.34 1.77 14.81
CA SER A 159 12.73 1.81 15.26
C SER A 159 13.67 1.66 14.07
N GLY A 160 14.78 2.39 14.07
CA GLY A 160 15.88 2.15 13.12
C GLY A 160 16.64 0.85 13.47
N LEU A 161 17.44 0.37 12.52
CA LEU A 161 18.46 -0.63 12.86
C LEU A 161 19.54 0.00 13.76
N PRO A 162 20.21 -0.79 14.61
CA PRO A 162 21.30 -0.27 15.43
C PRO A 162 22.46 0.26 14.55
N GLN A 163 23.26 1.18 15.08
CA GLN A 163 24.27 1.95 14.31
C GLN A 163 25.33 1.10 13.60
N ASN A 164 25.51 -0.16 14.00
CA ASN A 164 26.45 -1.08 13.35
C ASN A 164 25.95 -1.62 11.98
N PHE A 165 24.75 -1.25 11.55
CA PHE A 165 24.22 -1.55 10.22
C PHE A 165 24.29 -0.31 9.33
N ALA A 166 24.76 -0.46 8.08
CA ALA A 166 24.86 0.64 7.11
C ALA A 166 23.49 1.10 6.54
N ALA A 167 22.39 0.52 7.01
CA ALA A 167 21.06 0.66 6.42
C ALA A 167 20.20 1.72 7.13
N GLN A 168 20.56 3.00 6.95
CA GLN A 168 19.97 4.15 7.65
C GLN A 168 18.46 4.33 7.42
N ASP A 169 17.93 3.85 6.31
CA ASP A 169 16.51 3.98 5.93
C ASP A 169 15.66 2.77 6.31
N VAL A 170 16.29 1.74 6.88
CA VAL A 170 15.56 0.58 7.37
C VAL A 170 14.83 0.94 8.66
N ARG A 171 13.55 0.60 8.71
CA ARG A 171 12.70 0.73 9.89
C ARG A 171 12.10 -0.62 10.21
N LEU A 172 12.01 -0.93 11.50
CA LEU A 172 11.40 -2.16 12.02
C LEU A 172 10.45 -1.85 13.16
N ARG A 173 9.46 -2.72 13.34
CA ARG A 173 8.57 -2.71 14.50
C ARG A 173 7.95 -4.09 14.72
N TYR A 174 7.44 -4.29 15.94
CA TYR A 174 6.58 -5.43 16.23
C TYR A 174 5.14 -5.11 15.86
N GLY A 175 4.51 -6.04 15.15
CA GLY A 175 3.08 -6.07 14.89
C GLY A 175 2.31 -6.82 15.97
N ASN A 176 1.03 -7.10 15.68
CA ASN A 176 0.19 -7.93 16.54
C ASN A 176 0.64 -9.40 16.52
N ILE A 177 0.31 -10.15 17.58
CA ILE A 177 0.59 -11.58 17.65
C ILE A 177 -0.22 -12.31 16.57
N LEU A 178 0.45 -13.10 15.73
CA LEU A 178 -0.23 -13.95 14.78
C LEU A 178 -0.77 -15.19 15.51
N LYS A 179 -2.08 -15.27 15.65
CA LYS A 179 -2.77 -16.48 16.12
C LYS A 179 -3.18 -17.31 14.90
N VAL A 180 -2.59 -18.49 14.74
CA VAL A 180 -3.00 -19.46 13.74
C VAL A 180 -3.57 -20.68 14.48
N PRO A 181 -4.81 -21.11 14.21
CA PRO A 181 -5.38 -22.30 14.84
C PRO A 181 -4.44 -23.51 14.66
N GLY A 182 -4.09 -24.18 15.76
CA GLY A 182 -3.22 -25.35 15.75
C GLY A 182 -1.71 -25.08 15.56
N LYS A 183 -1.25 -23.83 15.55
CA LYS A 183 0.19 -23.48 15.54
C LYS A 183 0.55 -22.57 16.72
N PRO A 184 1.80 -22.63 17.22
CA PRO A 184 2.26 -21.73 18.26
C PRO A 184 2.21 -20.27 17.79
N SER A 185 1.74 -19.39 18.67
CA SER A 185 1.68 -17.95 18.44
C SER A 185 3.09 -17.40 18.20
N GLY A 186 3.24 -16.52 17.20
CA GLY A 186 4.50 -15.83 16.92
C GLY A 186 4.29 -14.33 16.86
N ASN A 187 5.32 -13.57 17.23
CA ASN A 187 5.32 -12.13 17.07
C ASN A 187 5.51 -11.82 15.59
N ILE A 188 4.68 -10.93 15.03
CA ILE A 188 4.92 -10.45 13.67
C ILE A 188 5.97 -9.36 13.77
N VAL A 189 7.05 -9.47 12.99
CA VAL A 189 7.98 -8.37 12.79
C VAL A 189 7.71 -7.77 11.42
N ILE A 190 7.59 -6.45 11.40
CA ILE A 190 7.31 -5.67 10.21
C ILE A 190 8.54 -4.81 9.97
N PHE A 191 9.07 -4.84 8.75
CA PHE A 191 10.27 -4.12 8.40
C PHE A 191 10.15 -3.52 7.00
N THR A 192 10.77 -2.37 6.79
CA THR A 192 10.60 -1.57 5.58
C THR A 192 11.84 -0.74 5.29
N THR A 193 12.03 -0.42 4.02
CA THR A 193 13.00 0.60 3.57
C THR A 193 12.41 1.36 2.40
N SER A 194 12.95 2.55 2.14
CA SER A 194 12.59 3.36 0.96
C SER A 194 13.84 3.66 0.14
N ILE A 195 13.71 3.61 -1.18
CA ILE A 195 14.79 3.90 -2.12
C ILE A 195 14.27 4.75 -3.27
N GLN A 196 15.14 5.59 -3.85
CA GLN A 196 14.89 6.20 -5.14
C GLN A 196 15.33 5.25 -6.26
N ILE A 197 14.52 5.17 -7.31
CA ILE A 197 14.84 4.45 -8.55
C ILE A 197 14.65 5.44 -9.71
N PRO A 198 15.66 5.65 -10.57
CA PRO A 198 15.62 6.62 -11.67
C PRO A 198 14.82 6.09 -12.87
N VAL A 199 13.64 5.51 -12.63
CA VAL A 199 12.70 5.06 -13.66
C VAL A 199 11.30 5.59 -13.32
N PRO A 200 10.46 5.85 -14.34
CA PRO A 200 9.07 6.25 -14.12
C PRO A 200 8.31 5.23 -13.30
N MET A 201 7.37 5.72 -12.47
CA MET A 201 6.53 4.90 -11.61
C MET A 201 5.80 3.78 -12.37
N GLU A 202 5.35 4.03 -13.59
CA GLU A 202 4.63 3.06 -14.42
C GLU A 202 5.49 1.85 -14.80
N VAL A 203 6.75 2.11 -15.17
CA VAL A 203 7.74 1.06 -15.52
C VAL A 203 8.00 0.18 -14.30
N LEU A 204 8.26 0.80 -13.15
CA LEU A 204 8.50 0.06 -11.92
C LEU A 204 7.27 -0.71 -11.44
N PHE A 205 6.08 -0.11 -11.55
CA PHE A 205 4.81 -0.75 -11.20
C PHE A 205 4.55 -1.99 -12.05
N ASP A 206 4.72 -1.87 -13.37
CA ASP A 206 4.55 -2.99 -14.30
C ASP A 206 5.57 -4.11 -14.02
N PHE A 207 6.83 -3.77 -13.74
CA PHE A 207 7.85 -4.74 -13.34
C PHE A 207 7.52 -5.49 -12.05
N LEU A 208 7.07 -4.79 -11.01
CA LEU A 208 6.81 -5.40 -9.70
C LEU A 208 5.52 -6.22 -9.67
N ARG A 209 4.50 -5.84 -10.45
CA ARG A 209 3.22 -6.55 -10.43
C ARG A 209 3.16 -7.78 -11.32
N HIS A 210 4.00 -7.89 -12.35
CA HIS A 210 3.87 -8.92 -13.38
C HIS A 210 4.44 -10.28 -12.98
N GLU A 211 3.79 -11.35 -13.44
CA GLU A 211 4.20 -12.74 -13.20
C GLU A 211 5.56 -13.06 -13.84
N ARG A 212 5.83 -12.56 -15.05
CA ARG A 212 7.06 -12.84 -15.82
C ARG A 212 8.33 -12.25 -15.21
N THR A 213 8.18 -11.23 -14.38
CA THR A 213 9.29 -10.48 -13.77
C THR A 213 9.43 -10.76 -12.28
N ARG A 214 8.46 -11.44 -11.66
CA ARG A 214 8.46 -11.73 -10.21
C ARG A 214 9.70 -12.50 -9.76
N ASN A 215 10.13 -13.49 -10.55
CA ASN A 215 11.32 -14.28 -10.27
C ASN A 215 12.65 -13.47 -10.28
N ARG A 216 12.63 -12.23 -10.77
CA ARG A 216 13.80 -11.34 -10.79
C ARG A 216 14.02 -10.56 -9.49
N TRP A 217 13.02 -10.50 -8.61
CA TRP A 217 13.10 -9.72 -7.36
C TRP A 217 12.57 -10.45 -6.14
N ASP A 218 11.64 -11.38 -6.30
CA ASP A 218 11.05 -12.14 -5.20
C ASP A 218 11.95 -13.32 -4.84
N LEU A 219 12.59 -13.26 -3.66
CA LEU A 219 13.47 -14.30 -3.15
C LEU A 219 12.82 -15.68 -3.13
N LEU A 220 11.50 -15.75 -2.90
CA LEU A 220 10.76 -17.01 -2.85
C LEU A 220 10.37 -17.56 -4.23
N SER A 221 10.43 -16.71 -5.27
CA SER A 221 10.12 -17.07 -6.65
C SER A 221 11.39 -17.14 -7.53
N ASN A 222 12.58 -16.94 -6.95
CA ASN A 222 13.83 -16.94 -7.69
C ASN A 222 14.02 -18.28 -8.43
N GLN A 223 14.37 -18.21 -9.72
CA GLN A 223 14.51 -19.36 -10.63
C GLN A 223 13.27 -20.26 -10.77
N ARG A 224 12.09 -19.79 -10.34
CA ARG A 224 10.83 -20.53 -10.44
C ARG A 224 9.94 -19.95 -11.52
N HIS A 225 9.08 -20.78 -12.08
CA HIS A 225 8.08 -20.32 -13.03
C HIS A 225 6.87 -19.75 -12.27
N VAL A 226 6.48 -18.54 -12.63
CA VAL A 226 5.32 -17.84 -12.04
C VAL A 226 4.28 -17.62 -13.13
N ARG A 227 3.04 -17.98 -12.83
CA ARG A 227 1.89 -17.74 -13.72
C ARG A 227 0.74 -17.07 -12.97
N GLU A 228 0.04 -16.15 -13.62
CA GLU A 228 -1.24 -15.63 -13.15
C GLU A 228 -2.33 -16.66 -13.51
N LEU A 229 -3.01 -17.21 -12.51
CA LEU A 229 -4.06 -18.21 -12.71
C LEU A 229 -5.40 -17.59 -13.06
N VAL A 230 -5.73 -16.52 -12.35
CA VAL A 230 -6.99 -15.81 -12.46
C VAL A 230 -6.82 -14.43 -11.86
N TYR A 231 -7.58 -13.47 -12.38
CA TYR A 231 -7.68 -12.14 -11.80
C TYR A 231 -9.10 -11.60 -11.86
N VAL A 232 -9.38 -10.62 -11.01
CA VAL A 232 -10.60 -9.82 -11.01
C VAL A 232 -10.18 -8.36 -11.18
N SER A 233 -10.56 -7.74 -12.30
CA SER A 233 -10.31 -6.32 -12.54
C SER A 233 -11.07 -5.45 -11.53
N ASN A 234 -10.46 -4.33 -11.14
CA ASN A 234 -11.05 -3.33 -10.25
C ASN A 234 -11.07 -1.96 -10.95
N GLY A 235 -12.23 -1.60 -11.50
CA GLY A 235 -12.39 -0.40 -12.31
C GLY A 235 -11.94 -0.58 -13.76
N GLU A 236 -11.71 0.54 -14.45
CA GLU A 236 -11.46 0.58 -15.90
C GLU A 236 -10.00 0.28 -16.27
N ASN A 237 -9.05 0.61 -15.38
CA ASN A 237 -7.64 0.38 -15.65
C ASN A 237 -7.34 -1.13 -15.52
N PRO A 238 -6.92 -1.82 -16.59
CA PRO A 238 -6.67 -3.26 -16.56
C PRO A 238 -5.49 -3.65 -15.66
N LYS A 239 -4.65 -2.69 -15.26
CA LYS A 239 -3.57 -2.93 -14.29
C LYS A 239 -4.07 -2.94 -12.85
N ASN A 240 -5.29 -2.46 -12.59
CA ASN A 240 -5.92 -2.47 -11.27
C ASN A 240 -6.71 -3.76 -11.12
N ARG A 241 -6.18 -4.72 -10.34
CA ARG A 241 -6.77 -6.06 -10.25
C ARG A 241 -6.34 -6.80 -8.98
N VAL A 242 -7.17 -7.76 -8.57
CA VAL A 242 -6.84 -8.80 -7.60
C VAL A 242 -6.52 -10.09 -8.35
N SER A 243 -5.37 -10.68 -8.10
CA SER A 243 -4.84 -11.81 -8.88
C SER A 243 -4.37 -12.94 -7.98
N ILE A 244 -4.53 -14.17 -8.45
CA ILE A 244 -3.93 -15.36 -7.83
C ILE A 244 -2.74 -15.75 -8.69
N MET A 245 -1.54 -15.66 -8.12
CA MET A 245 -0.31 -16.09 -8.78
C MET A 245 0.15 -17.43 -8.23
N GLN A 246 0.55 -18.31 -9.12
CA GLN A 246 1.09 -19.62 -8.77
C GLN A 246 2.58 -19.67 -9.08
N VAL A 247 3.37 -20.08 -8.09
CA VAL A 247 4.80 -20.34 -8.22
C VAL A 247 5.05 -21.84 -8.24
N ASN A 248 5.77 -22.29 -9.25
CA ASN A 248 6.05 -23.71 -9.48
C ASN A 248 7.54 -24.00 -9.35
N SER A 249 7.87 -25.00 -8.52
CA SER A 249 9.24 -25.56 -8.44
C SER A 249 9.51 -26.54 -9.59
N SER A 250 8.46 -27.17 -10.13
CA SER A 250 8.47 -27.99 -11.34
C SER A 250 7.07 -27.96 -11.98
N PRO A 251 6.87 -28.40 -13.24
CA PRO A 251 5.57 -28.31 -13.92
C PRO A 251 4.38 -28.88 -13.12
N ASN A 252 4.63 -29.89 -12.29
CA ASN A 252 3.60 -30.58 -11.51
C ASN A 252 3.65 -30.27 -10.00
N LYS A 253 4.52 -29.35 -9.55
CA LYS A 253 4.70 -29.06 -8.12
C LYS A 253 4.48 -27.57 -7.83
N ILE A 254 3.30 -27.29 -7.28
CA ILE A 254 2.95 -25.98 -6.72
C ILE A 254 3.74 -25.77 -5.43
N GLU A 255 4.51 -24.69 -5.39
CA GLU A 255 5.22 -24.32 -4.17
C GLU A 255 4.43 -23.29 -3.36
N ILE A 256 3.97 -22.23 -4.03
CA ILE A 256 3.36 -21.07 -3.36
C ILE A 256 2.21 -20.56 -4.22
N LEU A 257 1.10 -20.20 -3.58
CA LEU A 257 0.07 -19.35 -4.16
C LEU A 257 0.16 -17.97 -3.51
N TYR A 258 0.20 -16.91 -4.32
CA TYR A 258 0.08 -15.54 -3.85
C TYR A 258 -1.30 -15.01 -4.15
N LEU A 259 -1.94 -14.42 -3.15
CA LEU A 259 -2.97 -13.41 -3.39
C LEU A 259 -2.26 -12.07 -3.60
N GLN A 260 -2.58 -11.35 -4.68
CA GLN A 260 -2.00 -10.06 -4.99
C GLN A 260 -3.08 -9.04 -5.36
N GLU A 261 -3.07 -7.86 -4.75
CA GLU A 261 -3.79 -6.69 -5.23
C GLU A 261 -2.77 -5.71 -5.81
N SER A 262 -3.01 -5.27 -7.04
CA SER A 262 -2.23 -4.24 -7.72
C SER A 262 -3.15 -3.08 -8.10
N TYR A 263 -2.66 -1.85 -7.92
CA TYR A 263 -3.42 -0.65 -8.24
C TYR A 263 -2.49 0.53 -8.52
N THR A 264 -2.88 1.34 -9.49
CA THR A 264 -2.19 2.56 -9.91
C THR A 264 -3.21 3.65 -10.24
N ASP A 265 -2.85 4.88 -9.89
CA ASP A 265 -3.49 6.12 -10.31
C ASP A 265 -2.42 7.22 -10.49
N GLU A 266 -2.86 8.43 -10.84
CA GLU A 266 -1.96 9.58 -11.05
C GLU A 266 -1.12 9.95 -9.83
N THR A 267 -1.53 9.58 -8.62
CA THR A 267 -0.92 9.98 -7.35
C THR A 267 0.08 8.96 -6.81
N GLY A 268 -0.04 7.70 -7.24
CA GLY A 268 0.81 6.64 -6.76
C GLY A 268 0.34 5.26 -7.18
N SER A 269 1.21 4.27 -6.98
CA SER A 269 0.90 2.87 -7.22
C SER A 269 1.20 2.03 -5.98
N TYR A 270 0.58 0.86 -5.88
CA TYR A 270 0.97 -0.13 -4.90
C TYR A 270 0.75 -1.55 -5.42
N ILE A 271 1.54 -2.47 -4.88
CA ILE A 271 1.34 -3.90 -5.03
C ILE A 271 1.38 -4.49 -3.64
N VAL A 272 0.28 -5.10 -3.20
CA VAL A 272 0.21 -5.82 -1.92
C VAL A 272 -0.03 -7.28 -2.23
N TYR A 273 0.76 -8.16 -1.63
CA TYR A 273 0.61 -9.60 -1.82
C TYR A 273 0.84 -10.36 -0.52
N ALA A 274 0.34 -11.59 -0.45
CA ALA A 274 0.63 -12.50 0.65
C ALA A 274 0.68 -13.95 0.15
N PRO A 275 1.65 -14.75 0.63
CA PRO A 275 1.64 -16.18 0.38
C PRO A 275 0.46 -16.82 1.11
N MET A 276 -0.20 -17.77 0.45
CA MET A 276 -1.33 -18.53 0.97
C MET A 276 -1.10 -20.02 0.75
N ASP A 277 -1.54 -20.82 1.72
CA ASP A 277 -1.60 -22.27 1.54
C ASP A 277 -2.77 -22.65 0.61
N ILE A 278 -2.58 -23.74 -0.13
CA ILE A 278 -3.54 -24.24 -1.14
C ILE A 278 -4.90 -24.53 -0.49
N MET A 279 -4.93 -25.03 0.74
CA MET A 279 -6.17 -25.36 1.44
C MET A 279 -6.96 -24.10 1.84
N ALA A 280 -6.31 -23.07 2.35
CA ALA A 280 -6.92 -21.79 2.64
C ALA A 280 -7.43 -21.10 1.37
N MET A 281 -6.63 -21.13 0.29
CA MET A 281 -7.07 -20.59 -1.01
C MET A 281 -8.30 -21.32 -1.53
N SER A 282 -8.30 -22.66 -1.51
CA SER A 282 -9.45 -23.49 -1.90
C SER A 282 -10.69 -23.17 -1.06
N LYS A 283 -10.55 -23.03 0.27
CA LYS A 283 -11.67 -22.64 1.14
C LYS A 283 -12.25 -21.28 0.75
N ILE A 284 -11.41 -20.29 0.46
CA ILE A 284 -11.85 -18.95 0.04
C ILE A 284 -12.57 -18.99 -1.31
N LEU A 285 -12.02 -19.71 -2.29
CA LEU A 285 -12.62 -19.89 -3.61
C LEU A 285 -13.95 -20.65 -3.58
N ASN A 286 -14.21 -21.41 -2.51
CA ASN A 286 -15.48 -22.08 -2.24
C ASN A 286 -16.40 -21.27 -1.29
N GLY A 287 -16.23 -19.95 -1.19
CA GLY A 287 -17.11 -19.09 -0.39
C GLY A 287 -16.79 -19.02 1.10
N GLY A 288 -15.69 -19.63 1.55
CA GLY A 288 -15.27 -19.61 2.95
C GLY A 288 -15.04 -18.21 3.51
N ASN A 289 -15.30 -18.02 4.81
CA ASN A 289 -15.27 -16.70 5.43
C ASN A 289 -13.82 -16.16 5.61
N PRO A 290 -13.47 -15.01 5.02
CA PRO A 290 -12.13 -14.41 5.10
C PRO A 290 -11.67 -14.00 6.49
N LYS A 291 -12.59 -13.88 7.46
CA LYS A 291 -12.25 -13.55 8.85
C LYS A 291 -11.37 -14.62 9.49
N PHE A 292 -11.55 -15.89 9.11
CA PHE A 292 -10.80 -17.02 9.69
C PHE A 292 -9.48 -17.33 8.98
N VAL A 293 -9.16 -16.62 7.89
CA VAL A 293 -7.88 -16.80 7.19
C VAL A 293 -6.86 -15.81 7.75
N SER A 294 -5.77 -16.34 8.29
CA SER A 294 -4.61 -15.55 8.70
C SER A 294 -3.77 -15.23 7.47
N ILE A 295 -3.44 -13.95 7.28
CA ILE A 295 -2.71 -13.45 6.11
C ILE A 295 -1.64 -12.45 6.56
N LEU A 296 -0.44 -12.57 5.98
CA LEU A 296 0.72 -11.73 6.28
C LEU A 296 1.08 -10.92 5.04
N PRO A 297 0.51 -9.70 4.88
CA PRO A 297 0.73 -8.93 3.69
C PRO A 297 2.13 -8.34 3.63
N SER A 298 2.74 -8.44 2.47
CA SER A 298 3.99 -7.80 2.07
C SER A 298 3.72 -6.99 0.80
N GLY A 299 4.58 -6.03 0.47
CA GLY A 299 4.32 -5.25 -0.72
C GLY A 299 5.16 -4.01 -0.90
N PHE A 300 4.69 -3.21 -1.86
CA PHE A 300 5.36 -2.06 -2.41
C PHE A 300 4.38 -0.88 -2.47
N SER A 301 4.86 0.29 -2.09
CA SER A 301 4.25 1.58 -2.43
C SER A 301 5.21 2.34 -3.32
N ILE A 302 4.68 2.89 -4.42
CA ILE A 302 5.44 3.63 -5.41
C ILE A 302 4.84 5.03 -5.51
N MET A 303 5.68 6.04 -5.38
CA MET A 303 5.32 7.44 -5.55
C MET A 303 6.29 8.08 -6.55
N PRO A 304 5.89 9.09 -7.33
CA PRO A 304 6.86 9.86 -8.11
C PRO A 304 7.86 10.55 -7.16
N ASP A 305 9.11 10.69 -7.60
CA ASP A 305 10.15 11.34 -6.81
C ASP A 305 10.01 12.87 -6.77
N LYS A 306 9.38 13.45 -7.79
CA LYS A 306 9.00 14.85 -7.91
C LYS A 306 7.57 15.01 -8.42
N ALA A 307 6.94 16.15 -8.15
CA ALA A 307 5.58 16.39 -8.63
C ALA A 307 5.55 16.40 -10.18
N PRO A 308 4.49 15.86 -10.82
CA PRO A 308 4.32 15.94 -12.26
C PRO A 308 4.41 17.39 -12.75
N GLY A 309 5.23 17.64 -13.77
CA GLY A 309 5.43 18.98 -14.33
C GLY A 309 6.38 19.90 -13.55
N GLN A 310 7.02 19.44 -12.46
CA GLN A 310 8.07 20.19 -11.77
C GLN A 310 9.48 19.69 -12.11
N GLY A 311 10.34 20.61 -12.57
CA GLY A 311 11.79 20.45 -12.74
C GLY A 311 12.24 19.79 -14.04
N ASP A 312 13.29 20.33 -14.67
CA ASP A 312 13.98 19.71 -15.79
C ASP A 312 14.69 18.42 -15.34
N GLY A 313 14.48 17.32 -16.08
CA GLY A 313 15.14 16.03 -15.85
C GLY A 313 14.18 14.83 -15.86
N ALA A 314 14.74 13.63 -15.96
CA ALA A 314 13.99 12.38 -15.98
C ALA A 314 13.13 12.23 -14.71
N VAL A 315 11.89 11.76 -14.88
CA VAL A 315 10.96 11.46 -13.77
C VAL A 315 11.35 10.11 -13.18
N GLY A 316 11.79 10.09 -11.93
CA GLY A 316 12.05 8.87 -11.19
C GLY A 316 10.88 8.46 -10.30
N SER A 317 11.12 7.48 -9.46
CA SER A 317 10.15 7.00 -8.48
C SER A 317 10.82 6.70 -7.14
N ILE A 318 10.05 6.88 -6.08
CA ILE A 318 10.40 6.45 -4.74
C ILE A 318 9.63 5.17 -4.46
N LEU A 319 10.37 4.10 -4.20
CA LEU A 319 9.85 2.80 -3.82
C LEU A 319 9.98 2.63 -2.31
N THR A 320 8.86 2.42 -1.62
CA THR A 320 8.85 1.92 -0.25
C THR A 320 8.40 0.47 -0.28
N LEU A 321 9.23 -0.43 0.22
CA LEU A 321 8.91 -1.85 0.35
C LEU A 321 8.75 -2.22 1.81
N ALA A 322 7.74 -3.04 2.12
CA ALA A 322 7.43 -3.44 3.48
C ALA A 322 7.09 -4.92 3.53
N PHE A 323 7.78 -5.64 4.40
CA PHE A 323 7.66 -7.08 4.56
C PHE A 323 7.28 -7.45 5.98
N GLN A 324 6.68 -8.63 6.11
CA GLN A 324 6.28 -9.20 7.38
C GLN A 324 6.85 -10.59 7.52
N SER A 325 7.42 -10.87 8.68
CA SER A 325 7.89 -12.21 9.04
C SER A 325 7.35 -12.60 10.41
N VAL A 326 7.16 -13.90 10.61
CA VAL A 326 6.81 -14.44 11.92
C VAL A 326 8.11 -14.71 12.66
N ASP A 327 8.32 -13.98 13.74
CA ASP A 327 9.42 -14.19 14.66
C ASP A 327 8.94 -14.96 15.90
N ARG A 328 9.58 -16.10 16.13
CA ARG A 328 9.31 -16.97 17.29
C ARG A 328 10.42 -16.87 18.34
N LEU A 329 11.51 -16.16 18.04
CA LEU A 329 12.69 -16.06 18.89
C LEU A 329 12.72 -14.72 19.63
N SER A 330 12.21 -13.65 19.03
CA SER A 330 12.19 -12.32 19.65
C SER A 330 11.03 -12.13 20.62
N ASN A 331 11.31 -11.40 21.70
CA ASN A 331 10.29 -10.78 22.53
C ASN A 331 10.21 -9.27 22.20
N LYS A 332 9.18 -8.56 22.67
CA LYS A 332 9.00 -7.12 22.35
C LYS A 332 10.15 -6.23 22.86
N GLU A 333 10.94 -6.72 23.81
CA GLU A 333 12.01 -5.98 24.48
C GLU A 333 13.40 -6.20 23.83
N TYR A 334 13.59 -7.34 23.16
CA TYR A 334 14.87 -7.74 22.59
C TYR A 334 14.69 -8.49 21.27
N MET A 335 15.39 -7.99 20.25
CA MET A 335 15.50 -8.62 18.95
C MET A 335 16.90 -9.21 18.77
N PRO A 336 17.06 -10.52 18.56
CA PRO A 336 18.36 -11.14 18.33
C PRO A 336 19.07 -10.52 17.13
N GLN A 337 20.37 -10.30 17.25
CA GLN A 337 21.19 -9.76 16.17
C GLN A 337 21.16 -10.65 14.91
N SER A 338 20.95 -11.96 15.06
CA SER A 338 20.73 -12.89 13.94
C SER A 338 19.48 -12.54 13.15
N THR A 339 18.37 -12.20 13.80
CA THR A 339 17.14 -11.77 13.12
C THR A 339 17.33 -10.43 12.41
N LEU A 340 18.04 -9.48 13.04
CA LEU A 340 18.37 -8.19 12.42
C LEU A 340 19.20 -8.37 11.15
N LYS A 341 20.20 -9.26 11.15
CA LYS A 341 21.00 -9.60 9.96
C LYS A 341 20.16 -10.23 8.86
N ILE A 342 19.20 -11.09 9.20
CA ILE A 342 18.28 -11.69 8.22
C ILE A 342 17.39 -10.61 7.58
N ILE A 343 16.84 -9.70 8.38
CA ILE A 343 16.03 -8.58 7.87
C ILE A 343 16.83 -7.70 6.92
N ASP A 344 18.02 -7.29 7.34
CA ASP A 344 18.91 -6.48 6.52
C ASP A 344 19.28 -7.18 5.21
N ALA A 345 19.58 -8.48 5.26
CA ALA A 345 19.86 -9.29 4.08
C ALA A 345 18.66 -9.40 3.13
N ILE A 346 17.44 -9.65 3.65
CA ILE A 346 16.22 -9.71 2.83
C ILE A 346 15.97 -8.40 2.11
N LEU A 347 16.04 -7.27 2.83
CA LEU A 347 15.81 -5.95 2.25
C LEU A 347 16.90 -5.61 1.24
N SER A 348 18.17 -5.74 1.61
CA SER A 348 19.30 -5.39 0.76
C SER A 348 19.35 -6.25 -0.52
N THR A 349 19.08 -7.55 -0.42
CA THR A 349 19.05 -8.44 -1.59
C THR A 349 17.88 -8.11 -2.51
N THR A 350 16.69 -7.83 -1.96
CA THR A 350 15.52 -7.45 -2.76
C THR A 350 15.74 -6.11 -3.46
N VAL A 351 16.27 -5.12 -2.74
CA VAL A 351 16.64 -3.80 -3.29
C VAL A 351 17.67 -3.94 -4.41
N ALA A 352 18.72 -4.73 -4.19
CA ALA A 352 19.75 -4.99 -5.20
C ALA A 352 19.15 -5.63 -6.45
N SER A 353 18.30 -6.64 -6.29
CA SER A 353 17.65 -7.34 -7.41
C SER A 353 16.73 -6.43 -8.22
N ILE A 354 15.95 -5.57 -7.56
CA ILE A 354 15.10 -4.57 -8.23
C ILE A 354 15.97 -3.54 -8.97
N LYS A 355 17.01 -3.01 -8.33
CA LYS A 355 17.93 -2.05 -8.97
C LYS A 355 18.63 -2.66 -10.17
N ASP A 356 19.13 -3.88 -10.04
CA ASP A 356 19.82 -4.58 -11.12
C ASP A 356 18.89 -4.77 -12.32
N ALA A 357 17.65 -5.18 -12.06
CA ALA A 357 16.65 -5.34 -13.09
C ALA A 357 16.25 -4.03 -13.81
N MET A 358 16.18 -2.91 -13.07
CA MET A 358 15.77 -1.60 -13.59
C MET A 358 16.90 -0.82 -14.25
N LEU A 359 18.15 -0.98 -13.79
CA LEU A 359 19.29 -0.18 -14.23
C LEU A 359 20.15 -0.89 -15.27
N PHE A 360 20.27 -2.21 -15.20
CA PHE A 360 21.16 -2.99 -16.08
C PHE A 360 20.40 -4.00 -16.94
N GLY A 361 19.15 -4.32 -16.57
CA GLY A 361 18.30 -5.27 -17.27
C GLY A 361 17.47 -4.71 -18.43
N ILE A 362 17.52 -3.41 -18.72
CA ILE A 362 16.92 -2.80 -19.93
C ILE A 362 17.97 -2.88 -21.05
N ARG A 363 18.22 -4.08 -21.57
CA ARG A 363 18.88 -4.23 -22.87
C ARG A 363 17.79 -4.45 -23.90
N TYR A 364 17.77 -3.56 -24.90
CA TYR A 364 16.84 -3.51 -26.03
C TYR A 364 16.77 -4.83 -26.80
#